data_AF-A0A5D4IAF6-F1
#
_entry.id   AF-A0A5D4IAF6-F1
#
_cell.length_a   1.000
_cell.length_b   1.000
_cell.length_c   1.000
_cell.angle_alpha   90.00
_cell.angle_beta   90.00
_cell.angle_gamma   90.00
#
_symmetry.space_group_name_H-M   'P 1'
#
loop_
_entity.id
_entity.type
_entity.pdbx_description
1 polymer ?
#
loop_
_entity_poly.entity_id
_entity_poly.type
_entity_poly.pdbx_seq_one_letter_code
_entity_poly.pdbx_strand_id
1 'polypeptide(L)'
;MAGSRRRRWRAALTGALAGSLVVVVGACGVVDTKDDRRAAEELAEKHFPGQLKAIEARTLFPGSGGSEVTFAVTDDRDAMVRLRVDTDAADGRMCDRKECAGVLAEAVQRGRQQAEDFRTLRGAFDACGYEVVALGTTGTSPYVVAELTNATVAKVLGEIGECVQRWTTASGADSALAKAQASYVNVVSPSVADRRDRGKDTWPTVMRLTRTNLLASLNKHAYVSASYEIEAGRVDTAGRARVVRPFREREKFGETVQNAVKEQLRATYPRVVMSTYQWIWRLEPGRVDRQTGYVLFCPEPGARGQCVNPDDAALVTTDGRGNPVGKIRLVHDVREGTGALRLPPY
;
A
#
# COMPACT_ATOMS: atom_id res chain seq x y z
N MET A 1 -22.79 33.18 -79.85
CA MET A 1 -24.03 32.60 -80.43
C MET A 1 -24.24 31.21 -79.82
N ALA A 2 -25.50 30.88 -79.50
CA ALA A 2 -26.11 29.60 -79.08
C ALA A 2 -25.20 28.34 -78.99
N GLY A 3 -25.22 27.48 -77.96
CA GLY A 3 -26.30 27.08 -77.07
C GLY A 3 -26.83 25.68 -77.43
N SER A 4 -26.38 24.61 -76.76
CA SER A 4 -27.12 23.33 -76.55
C SER A 4 -26.40 22.51 -75.45
N ARG A 5 -26.99 22.24 -74.26
CA ARG A 5 -28.00 21.21 -73.90
C ARG A 5 -27.54 19.79 -74.28
N ARG A 6 -27.51 18.75 -73.43
CA ARG A 6 -28.25 18.47 -72.17
C ARG A 6 -27.71 17.16 -71.52
N ARG A 7 -27.90 17.08 -70.19
CA ARG A 7 -28.20 15.92 -69.31
C ARG A 7 -27.13 14.83 -69.14
N ARG A 8 -26.49 14.77 -67.96
CA ARG A 8 -26.93 14.07 -66.72
C ARG A 8 -27.19 12.58 -66.93
N TRP A 9 -26.24 11.74 -66.55
CA TRP A 9 -26.46 10.57 -65.70
C TRP A 9 -25.34 10.52 -64.66
N ARG A 10 -25.73 10.69 -63.39
CA ARG A 10 -24.88 10.44 -62.22
C ARG A 10 -24.90 8.94 -61.97
N ALA A 11 -23.76 8.28 -62.06
CA ALA A 11 -23.52 7.02 -61.38
C ALA A 11 -22.41 7.27 -60.36
N ALA A 12 -22.79 7.13 -59.10
CA ALA A 12 -21.93 7.22 -57.95
C ALA A 12 -21.06 5.97 -57.84
N LEU A 13 -19.78 6.18 -57.51
CA LEU A 13 -18.94 5.44 -56.56
C LEU A 13 -17.49 5.63 -56.99
N THR A 14 -16.97 6.81 -56.70
CA THR A 14 -15.54 7.08 -56.61
C THR A 14 -14.96 6.17 -55.53
N GLY A 15 -14.21 5.17 -55.98
CA GLY A 15 -13.11 4.61 -55.22
C GLY A 15 -11.98 5.62 -55.02
N ALA A 16 -10.99 5.17 -54.26
CA ALA A 16 -9.79 5.88 -53.81
C ALA A 16 -10.00 6.78 -52.57
N LEU A 17 -9.72 6.20 -51.41
CA LEU A 17 -8.47 6.53 -50.70
C LEU A 17 -8.12 5.37 -49.77
N ALA A 18 -7.23 4.52 -50.27
CA ALA A 18 -6.40 3.66 -49.47
C ALA A 18 -5.54 4.55 -48.56
N GLY A 19 -5.92 4.63 -47.30
CA GLY A 19 -5.16 5.27 -46.23
C GLY A 19 -4.99 4.25 -45.12
N SER A 20 -3.83 3.59 -45.14
CA SER A 20 -3.43 2.50 -44.25
C SER A 20 -3.56 2.89 -42.78
N LEU A 21 -4.65 2.46 -42.14
CA LEU A 21 -4.83 2.45 -40.69
C LEU A 21 -4.19 1.17 -40.15
N VAL A 22 -2.86 1.12 -40.15
CA VAL A 22 -2.09 0.17 -39.34
C VAL A 22 -1.66 0.93 -38.10
N VAL A 23 -2.54 1.00 -37.11
CA VAL A 23 -2.22 1.48 -35.77
C VAL A 23 -2.35 0.30 -34.81
N VAL A 24 -1.21 -0.36 -34.62
CA VAL A 24 -0.73 -0.96 -33.36
C VAL A 24 -1.77 -1.80 -32.60
N VAL A 25 -2.13 -2.94 -33.17
CA VAL A 25 -2.55 -4.12 -32.41
C VAL A 25 -1.54 -5.22 -32.75
N GLY A 26 -0.40 -5.23 -32.07
CA GLY A 26 0.64 -6.23 -32.36
C GLY A 26 2.04 -5.83 -31.93
N ALA A 27 2.24 -5.56 -30.63
CA ALA A 27 3.55 -5.70 -29.98
C ALA A 27 3.40 -5.69 -28.45
N CYS A 28 2.41 -6.41 -27.91
CA CYS A 28 2.63 -7.05 -26.61
C CYS A 28 3.53 -8.26 -26.89
N GLY A 29 4.82 -7.99 -27.12
CA GLY A 29 5.82 -9.04 -27.21
C GLY A 29 5.74 -9.83 -25.93
N VAL A 30 5.25 -11.07 -26.03
CA VAL A 30 5.42 -12.07 -25.00
C VAL A 30 6.92 -12.34 -24.94
N VAL A 31 7.64 -11.53 -24.16
CA VAL A 31 9.03 -11.80 -23.82
C VAL A 31 8.99 -13.12 -23.06
N ASP A 32 9.41 -14.21 -23.72
CA ASP A 32 9.31 -15.56 -23.16
C ASP A 32 10.27 -15.67 -21.96
N THR A 33 9.73 -15.58 -20.75
CA THR A 33 10.49 -15.71 -19.49
C THR A 33 11.13 -17.08 -19.29
N LYS A 34 10.88 -18.06 -20.18
CA LYS A 34 11.44 -19.40 -20.09
C LYS A 34 12.96 -19.44 -20.19
N ASP A 35 13.55 -18.63 -21.07
CA ASP A 35 15.00 -18.63 -21.24
C ASP A 35 15.70 -18.03 -20.00
N ASP A 36 15.16 -16.93 -19.48
CA ASP A 36 15.64 -16.32 -18.23
C ASP A 36 15.44 -17.26 -17.04
N ARG A 37 14.30 -17.94 -16.97
CA ARG A 37 14.03 -18.95 -15.96
C ARG A 37 15.05 -20.09 -16.02
N ARG A 38 15.28 -20.66 -17.20
CA ARG A 38 16.24 -21.77 -17.38
C ARG A 38 17.65 -21.32 -16.99
N ALA A 39 18.06 -20.13 -17.43
CA ALA A 39 19.36 -19.57 -17.07
C ALA A 39 19.51 -19.37 -15.55
N ALA A 40 18.46 -18.90 -14.89
CA ALA A 40 18.45 -18.71 -13.44
C ALA A 40 18.44 -20.07 -12.70
N GLU A 41 17.74 -21.08 -13.21
CA GLU A 41 17.78 -22.47 -12.70
C GLU A 41 19.18 -23.09 -12.85
N GLU A 42 19.84 -22.92 -14.01
CA GLU A 42 21.22 -23.38 -14.25
C GLU A 42 22.22 -22.69 -13.30
N LEU A 43 22.09 -21.38 -13.12
CA LEU A 43 22.90 -20.61 -12.18
C LEU A 43 22.68 -21.11 -10.73
N ALA A 44 21.42 -21.33 -10.35
CA ALA A 44 21.07 -21.84 -9.04
C ALA A 44 21.65 -23.23 -8.79
N GLU A 45 21.55 -24.15 -9.75
CA GLU A 45 22.12 -25.49 -9.61
C GLU A 45 23.65 -25.47 -9.54
N LYS A 46 24.30 -24.57 -10.31
CA LYS A 46 25.76 -24.42 -10.29
C LYS A 46 26.30 -23.92 -8.95
N HIS A 47 25.62 -22.97 -8.31
CA HIS A 47 26.12 -22.29 -7.10
C HIS A 47 25.46 -22.77 -5.79
N PHE A 48 24.25 -23.33 -5.89
CA PHE A 48 23.42 -23.77 -4.77
C PHE A 48 22.70 -25.10 -5.12
N PRO A 49 23.46 -26.17 -5.44
CA PRO A 49 22.90 -27.42 -5.98
C PRO A 49 21.83 -28.01 -5.07
N GLY A 50 20.64 -28.26 -5.63
CA GLY A 50 19.49 -28.80 -4.90
C GLY A 50 18.87 -27.91 -3.81
N GLN A 51 19.39 -26.70 -3.56
CA GLN A 51 18.89 -25.81 -2.50
C GLN A 51 17.78 -24.87 -2.96
N LEU A 52 17.70 -24.58 -4.27
CA LEU A 52 16.76 -23.62 -4.83
C LEU A 52 15.90 -24.27 -5.90
N LYS A 53 14.58 -24.06 -5.83
CA LYS A 53 13.61 -24.55 -6.81
C LYS A 53 12.81 -23.38 -7.38
N ALA A 54 12.91 -23.12 -8.67
CA ALA A 54 12.13 -22.06 -9.29
C ALA A 54 10.62 -22.41 -9.27
N ILE A 55 9.82 -21.46 -8.81
CA ILE A 55 8.36 -21.62 -8.64
C ILE A 55 7.54 -20.59 -9.41
N GLU A 56 8.15 -19.46 -9.80
CA GLU A 56 7.51 -18.40 -10.59
C GLU A 56 8.57 -17.67 -11.42
N ALA A 57 8.19 -17.22 -12.62
CA ALA A 57 8.96 -16.28 -13.42
C ALA A 57 8.00 -15.28 -14.04
N ARG A 58 8.35 -13.99 -14.02
CA ARG A 58 7.52 -12.92 -14.59
C ARG A 58 8.36 -11.85 -15.25
N THR A 59 7.85 -11.27 -16.34
CA THR A 59 8.45 -10.12 -16.99
C THR A 59 8.24 -8.87 -16.14
N LEU A 60 9.27 -8.05 -16.00
CA LEU A 60 9.18 -6.76 -15.32
C LEU A 60 8.66 -5.68 -16.30
N PHE A 61 8.00 -4.64 -15.77
CA PHE A 61 7.50 -3.53 -16.58
C PHE A 61 8.41 -2.29 -16.42
N PRO A 62 8.79 -1.59 -17.51
CA PRO A 62 8.55 -1.94 -18.92
C PRO A 62 9.30 -3.23 -19.31
N GLY A 63 8.87 -3.95 -20.35
CA GLY A 63 9.42 -5.27 -20.73
C GLY A 63 10.93 -5.31 -21.04
N SER A 64 11.55 -4.15 -21.25
CA SER A 64 13.01 -3.96 -21.33
C SER A 64 13.71 -4.02 -19.96
N GLY A 65 12.95 -4.12 -18.87
CA GLY A 65 13.45 -4.13 -17.50
C GLY A 65 13.87 -5.51 -16.99
N GLY A 66 13.80 -6.54 -17.83
CA GLY A 66 14.19 -7.90 -17.49
C GLY A 66 13.05 -8.78 -17.01
N SER A 67 13.44 -9.88 -16.39
CA SER A 67 12.55 -10.85 -15.75
C SER A 67 12.89 -10.99 -14.28
N GLU A 68 11.91 -11.32 -13.45
CA GLU A 68 12.12 -11.72 -12.07
C GLU A 68 11.77 -13.20 -11.93
N VAL A 69 12.73 -13.99 -11.49
CA VAL A 69 12.58 -15.41 -11.18
C VAL A 69 12.51 -15.58 -9.67
N THR A 70 11.48 -16.25 -9.17
CA THR A 70 11.30 -16.56 -7.75
C THR A 70 11.59 -18.03 -7.49
N PHE A 71 12.43 -18.30 -6.50
CA PHE A 71 12.79 -19.61 -6.02
C PHE A 71 12.22 -19.86 -4.61
N ALA A 72 11.76 -21.08 -4.38
CA ALA A 72 11.63 -21.63 -3.03
C ALA A 72 12.99 -22.17 -2.56
N VAL A 73 13.30 -21.99 -1.29
CA VAL A 73 14.45 -22.64 -0.64
C VAL A 73 14.01 -24.02 -0.16
N THR A 74 14.71 -25.08 -0.56
CA THR A 74 14.24 -26.46 -0.37
C THR A 74 14.26 -26.92 1.09
N ASP A 75 15.18 -26.39 1.90
CA ASP A 75 15.34 -26.70 3.33
C ASP A 75 14.63 -25.69 4.26
N ASP A 76 14.07 -24.61 3.71
CA ASP A 76 13.36 -23.58 4.48
C ASP A 76 12.03 -23.20 3.81
N ARG A 77 10.94 -23.73 4.36
CA ARG A 77 9.57 -23.50 3.87
C ARG A 77 9.11 -22.04 3.95
N ASP A 78 9.77 -21.21 4.76
CA ASP A 78 9.38 -19.82 4.93
C ASP A 78 10.12 -18.91 3.93
N ALA A 79 11.31 -19.32 3.50
CA ALA A 79 12.21 -18.52 2.69
C ALA A 79 11.88 -18.55 1.18
N MET A 80 11.99 -17.39 0.54
CA MET A 80 11.96 -17.24 -0.91
C MET A 80 13.13 -16.41 -1.39
N VAL A 81 13.57 -16.65 -2.62
CA VAL A 81 14.65 -15.88 -3.26
C VAL A 81 14.10 -15.28 -4.55
N ARG A 82 14.32 -13.99 -4.75
CA ARG A 82 13.98 -13.31 -6.01
C ARG A 82 15.25 -12.88 -6.70
N LEU A 83 15.40 -13.28 -7.95
CA LEU A 83 16.51 -12.89 -8.82
C LEU A 83 15.95 -12.11 -10.00
N ARG A 84 16.41 -10.87 -10.17
CA ARG A 84 16.14 -10.09 -11.37
C ARG A 84 17.22 -10.36 -12.40
N VAL A 85 16.83 -10.79 -13.59
CA VAL A 85 17.68 -11.03 -14.75
C VAL A 85 17.45 -9.89 -15.73
N ASP A 86 18.51 -9.21 -16.15
CA ASP A 86 18.41 -8.08 -17.07
C ASP A 86 18.29 -8.55 -18.54
N THR A 87 17.54 -7.83 -19.37
CA THR A 87 17.31 -8.22 -20.78
C THR A 87 18.47 -7.89 -21.73
N ASP A 88 19.45 -7.08 -21.29
CA ASP A 88 20.48 -6.54 -22.18
C ASP A 88 21.58 -7.56 -22.49
N ALA A 89 21.45 -8.20 -23.65
CA ALA A 89 22.42 -9.16 -24.19
C ALA A 89 23.81 -8.56 -24.51
N ALA A 90 23.96 -7.23 -24.49
CA ALA A 90 25.19 -6.53 -24.83
C ALA A 90 26.29 -6.63 -23.76
N ASP A 91 25.92 -6.83 -22.49
CA ASP A 91 26.85 -6.80 -21.34
C ASP A 91 27.11 -8.17 -20.70
N GLY A 92 26.74 -9.26 -21.38
CA GLY A 92 26.61 -10.58 -20.75
C GLY A 92 25.35 -10.64 -19.88
N ARG A 93 24.90 -11.86 -19.51
CA ARG A 93 23.71 -12.01 -18.66
C ARG A 93 24.01 -11.47 -17.26
N MET A 94 23.68 -10.21 -17.03
CA MET A 94 23.75 -9.53 -15.74
C MET A 94 22.45 -9.70 -14.97
N CYS A 95 22.55 -9.54 -13.66
CA CYS A 95 21.41 -9.48 -12.75
C CYS A 95 21.53 -8.20 -11.93
N ASP A 96 20.51 -7.33 -11.97
CA ASP A 96 20.57 -6.02 -11.31
C ASP A 96 21.85 -5.21 -11.65
N ARG A 97 22.31 -5.28 -12.91
CA ARG A 97 23.55 -4.66 -13.43
C ARG A 97 24.84 -5.14 -12.75
N LYS A 98 24.82 -6.34 -12.17
CA LYS A 98 25.95 -7.01 -11.52
C LYS A 98 26.08 -8.46 -12.00
N GLU A 99 27.18 -9.10 -11.62
CA GLU A 99 27.37 -10.52 -11.89
C GLU A 99 26.32 -11.37 -11.15
N CYS A 100 25.59 -12.19 -11.90
CA CYS A 100 24.43 -12.92 -11.38
C CYS A 100 24.75 -13.85 -10.21
N ALA A 101 25.93 -14.47 -10.16
CA ALA A 101 26.31 -15.36 -9.07
C ALA A 101 26.35 -14.63 -7.71
N GLY A 102 26.97 -13.44 -7.68
CA GLY A 102 27.02 -12.60 -6.48
C GLY A 102 25.62 -12.11 -6.07
N VAL A 103 24.82 -11.66 -7.03
CA VAL A 103 23.43 -11.22 -6.76
C VAL A 103 22.57 -12.35 -6.23
N LEU A 104 22.69 -13.56 -6.79
CA LEU A 104 21.98 -14.74 -6.31
C LEU A 104 22.40 -15.07 -4.88
N ALA A 105 23.70 -15.08 -4.58
CA ALA A 105 24.19 -15.37 -3.23
C ALA A 105 23.66 -14.36 -2.20
N GLU A 106 23.71 -13.06 -2.51
CA GLU A 106 23.10 -12.04 -1.65
C GLU A 106 21.58 -12.24 -1.51
N ALA A 107 20.89 -12.60 -2.59
CA ALA A 107 19.44 -12.83 -2.59
C ALA A 107 19.06 -14.04 -1.73
N VAL A 108 19.87 -15.10 -1.73
CA VAL A 108 19.72 -16.26 -0.83
C VAL A 108 19.85 -15.83 0.63
N GLN A 109 20.91 -15.09 0.96
CA GLN A 109 21.12 -14.59 2.33
C GLN A 109 19.96 -13.69 2.78
N ARG A 110 19.54 -12.74 1.95
CA ARG A 110 18.37 -11.89 2.22
C ARG A 110 17.09 -12.70 2.39
N GLY A 111 16.87 -13.71 1.56
CA GLY A 111 15.68 -14.57 1.63
C GLY A 111 15.60 -15.37 2.95
N ARG A 112 16.74 -15.92 3.40
CA ARG A 112 16.84 -16.61 4.69
C ARG A 112 16.68 -15.65 5.87
N GLN A 113 17.31 -14.48 5.84
CA GLN A 113 17.13 -13.46 6.87
C GLN A 113 15.67 -13.02 6.99
N GLN A 114 14.97 -12.79 5.86
CA GLN A 114 13.55 -12.45 5.87
C GLN A 114 12.67 -13.56 6.48
N ALA A 115 13.03 -14.83 6.25
CA ALA A 115 12.33 -15.96 6.88
C ALA A 115 12.56 -16.00 8.40
N GLU A 116 13.78 -15.72 8.87
CA GLU A 116 14.09 -15.62 10.30
C GLU A 116 13.40 -14.43 10.97
N ASP A 117 13.42 -13.26 10.32
CA ASP A 117 12.70 -12.07 10.78
C ASP A 117 11.20 -12.35 10.90
N PHE A 118 10.63 -13.03 9.91
CA PHE A 118 9.24 -13.48 9.95
C PHE A 118 8.98 -14.48 11.08
N ARG A 119 9.85 -15.47 11.30
CA ARG A 119 9.69 -16.43 12.40
C ARG A 119 9.73 -15.72 13.76
N THR A 120 10.59 -14.71 13.91
CA THR A 120 10.67 -13.87 15.11
C THR A 120 9.39 -13.07 15.34
N LEU A 121 8.90 -12.39 14.30
CA LEU A 121 7.62 -11.68 14.32
C LEU A 121 6.49 -12.64 14.68
N ARG A 122 6.35 -13.75 13.95
CA ARG A 122 5.28 -14.73 14.16
C ARG A 122 5.33 -15.28 15.59
N GLY A 123 6.50 -15.63 16.11
CA GLY A 123 6.65 -16.11 17.48
C GLY A 123 6.15 -15.10 18.52
N ALA A 124 6.43 -13.81 18.33
CA ALA A 124 5.97 -12.76 19.23
C ALA A 124 4.43 -12.59 19.21
N PHE A 125 3.81 -12.66 18.04
CA PHE A 125 2.36 -12.50 17.88
C PHE A 125 1.57 -13.78 18.24
N ASP A 126 2.06 -14.97 17.88
CA ASP A 126 1.46 -16.25 18.26
C ASP A 126 1.43 -16.39 19.80
N ALA A 127 2.49 -15.97 20.50
CA ALA A 127 2.56 -15.98 21.96
C ALA A 127 1.60 -14.99 22.66
N CYS A 128 0.99 -14.07 21.91
CA CYS A 128 -0.08 -13.20 22.37
C CYS A 128 -1.48 -13.68 21.96
N GLY A 129 -1.59 -14.70 21.11
CA GLY A 129 -2.86 -15.17 20.55
C GLY A 129 -3.34 -14.40 19.32
N TYR A 130 -2.47 -13.69 18.60
CA TYR A 130 -2.83 -13.00 17.36
C TYR A 130 -2.24 -13.70 16.13
N GLU A 131 -3.10 -14.27 15.28
CA GLU A 131 -2.67 -14.86 14.00
C GLU A 131 -2.21 -13.77 13.03
N VAL A 132 -0.98 -13.91 12.50
CA VAL A 132 -0.47 -13.07 11.42
C VAL A 132 -0.93 -13.64 10.08
N VAL A 133 -1.85 -12.95 9.41
CA VAL A 133 -2.50 -13.42 8.18
C VAL A 133 -1.96 -12.79 6.90
N ALA A 134 -1.19 -11.72 7.00
CA ALA A 134 -0.44 -11.12 5.90
C ALA A 134 0.71 -10.24 6.44
N LEU A 135 1.60 -9.83 5.55
CA LEU A 135 2.63 -8.83 5.79
C LEU A 135 2.53 -7.76 4.71
N GLY A 136 2.78 -6.49 5.06
CA GLY A 136 2.93 -5.42 4.07
C GLY A 136 3.95 -5.76 2.98
N THR A 137 3.95 -5.00 1.88
CA THR A 137 4.81 -5.30 0.71
C THR A 137 6.32 -5.32 1.02
N THR A 138 6.74 -4.62 2.08
CA THR A 138 8.11 -4.59 2.60
C THR A 138 8.40 -5.68 3.64
N GLY A 139 7.40 -6.47 4.04
CA GLY A 139 7.51 -7.50 5.08
C GLY A 139 7.39 -6.99 6.52
N THR A 140 7.34 -5.67 6.74
CA THR A 140 7.54 -5.05 8.06
C THR A 140 6.26 -4.58 8.78
N SER A 141 5.08 -4.80 8.20
CA SER A 141 3.80 -4.39 8.81
C SER A 141 2.82 -5.55 8.82
N PRO A 142 2.69 -6.29 9.93
CA PRO A 142 1.83 -7.46 9.97
C PRO A 142 0.35 -7.10 9.91
N TYR A 143 -0.44 -7.99 9.33
CA TYR A 143 -1.89 -7.99 9.41
C TYR A 143 -2.30 -9.07 10.41
N VAL A 144 -3.04 -8.69 11.45
CA VAL A 144 -3.55 -9.59 12.48
C VAL A 144 -5.06 -9.62 12.49
N VAL A 145 -5.62 -10.72 12.97
CA VAL A 145 -7.07 -10.90 13.08
C VAL A 145 -7.54 -10.52 14.47
N ALA A 146 -8.43 -9.54 14.57
CA ALA A 146 -9.14 -9.23 15.80
C ALA A 146 -10.46 -8.51 15.52
N GLU A 147 -11.45 -8.73 16.39
CA GLU A 147 -12.70 -7.98 16.37
C GLU A 147 -12.58 -6.73 17.26
N LEU A 148 -12.66 -5.56 16.64
CA LEU A 148 -12.57 -4.28 17.33
C LEU A 148 -13.97 -3.70 17.52
N THR A 149 -14.36 -3.57 18.78
CA THR A 149 -15.60 -2.91 19.20
C THR A 149 -15.27 -1.81 20.21
N ASN A 150 -16.23 -0.95 20.54
CA ASN A 150 -16.04 0.05 21.62
C ASN A 150 -15.70 -0.61 22.97
N ALA A 151 -16.15 -1.85 23.19
CA ALA A 151 -15.85 -2.57 24.43
C ALA A 151 -14.44 -3.19 24.44
N THR A 152 -13.87 -3.50 23.26
CA THR A 152 -12.64 -4.30 23.15
C THR A 152 -11.44 -3.51 22.65
N VAL A 153 -11.63 -2.38 21.95
CA VAL A 153 -10.56 -1.72 21.20
C VAL A 153 -9.37 -1.29 22.05
N ALA A 154 -9.59 -0.69 23.23
CA ALA A 154 -8.48 -0.26 24.08
C ALA A 154 -7.65 -1.46 24.57
N LYS A 155 -8.32 -2.53 24.98
CA LYS A 155 -7.67 -3.76 25.43
C LYS A 155 -6.89 -4.41 24.30
N VAL A 156 -7.52 -4.62 23.14
CA VAL A 156 -6.90 -5.28 21.98
C VAL A 156 -5.70 -4.49 21.45
N LEU A 157 -5.77 -3.16 21.40
CA LEU A 157 -4.63 -2.34 21.01
C LEU A 157 -3.48 -2.45 22.03
N GLY A 158 -3.79 -2.45 23.33
CA GLY A 158 -2.81 -2.69 24.39
C GLY A 158 -2.09 -4.04 24.24
N GLU A 159 -2.87 -5.11 24.06
CA GLU A 159 -2.36 -6.48 23.88
C GLU A 159 -1.48 -6.58 22.62
N ILE A 160 -1.91 -6.00 21.48
CA ILE A 160 -1.08 -5.93 20.27
C ILE A 160 0.21 -5.14 20.53
N GLY A 161 0.14 -4.03 21.27
CA GLY A 161 1.31 -3.24 21.67
C GLY A 161 2.32 -4.04 22.47
N GLU A 162 1.87 -4.91 23.38
CA GLU A 162 2.74 -5.85 24.09
C GLU A 162 3.41 -6.86 23.14
N CYS A 163 2.72 -7.32 22.10
CA CYS A 163 3.31 -8.18 21.07
C CYS A 163 4.38 -7.44 20.27
N VAL A 164 4.16 -6.16 19.97
CA VAL A 164 5.16 -5.32 19.33
C VAL A 164 6.37 -5.15 20.25
N GLN A 165 6.20 -4.95 21.56
CA GLN A 165 7.31 -4.94 22.51
C GLN A 165 8.09 -6.26 22.50
N ARG A 166 7.40 -7.40 22.52
CA ARG A 166 8.05 -8.72 22.45
C ARG A 166 8.81 -8.90 21.13
N TRP A 167 8.21 -8.51 20.01
CA TRP A 167 8.83 -8.56 18.70
C TRP A 167 10.09 -7.68 18.65
N THR A 168 10.01 -6.42 19.07
CA THR A 168 11.16 -5.50 19.15
C THR A 168 12.29 -6.07 20.01
N THR A 169 11.94 -6.67 21.16
CA THR A 169 12.92 -7.28 22.07
C THR A 169 13.58 -8.51 21.43
N ALA A 170 12.80 -9.38 20.80
CA ALA A 170 13.29 -10.61 20.17
C ALA A 170 14.13 -10.34 18.93
N SER A 171 13.84 -9.26 18.19
CA SER A 171 14.68 -8.80 17.07
C SER A 171 16.03 -8.24 17.52
N GLY A 172 16.18 -7.87 18.80
CA GLY A 172 17.42 -7.35 19.38
C GLY A 172 17.63 -5.85 19.14
N ALA A 173 18.47 -5.25 20.00
CA ALA A 173 18.71 -3.80 20.06
C ALA A 173 19.29 -3.23 18.75
N ASP A 174 20.00 -4.04 17.98
CA ASP A 174 20.62 -3.61 16.71
C ASP A 174 19.71 -3.72 15.49
N SER A 175 18.53 -4.32 15.63
CA SER A 175 17.58 -4.50 14.53
C SER A 175 17.05 -3.18 13.98
N ALA A 176 16.64 -3.21 12.71
CA ALA A 176 15.96 -2.08 12.08
C ALA A 176 14.67 -1.70 12.81
N LEU A 177 13.98 -2.68 13.43
CA LEU A 177 12.78 -2.45 14.22
C LEU A 177 13.07 -1.69 15.52
N ALA A 178 14.09 -2.08 16.28
CA ALA A 178 14.46 -1.40 17.52
C ALA A 178 14.95 0.04 17.30
N LYS A 179 15.49 0.32 16.10
CA LYS A 179 15.95 1.64 15.65
C LYS A 179 14.87 2.47 14.95
N ALA A 180 13.69 1.89 14.68
CA ALA A 180 12.58 2.60 14.07
C ALA A 180 11.93 3.56 15.07
N GLN A 181 11.31 4.64 14.58
CA GLN A 181 10.52 5.55 15.43
C GLN A 181 9.15 4.97 15.80
N ALA A 182 8.62 4.07 14.99
CA ALA A 182 7.35 3.42 15.21
C ALA A 182 7.24 2.11 14.42
N SER A 183 6.37 1.22 14.89
CA SER A 183 5.90 0.04 14.16
C SER A 183 4.41 0.16 13.87
N TYR A 184 3.96 -0.49 12.79
CA TYR A 184 2.57 -0.46 12.34
C TYR A 184 2.01 -1.87 12.25
N VAL A 185 0.87 -2.10 12.90
CA VAL A 185 0.11 -3.34 12.83
C VAL A 185 -1.26 -3.05 12.22
N ASN A 186 -1.62 -3.81 11.20
CA ASN A 186 -2.94 -3.73 10.58
C ASN A 186 -3.85 -4.77 11.21
N VAL A 187 -5.05 -4.38 11.61
CA VAL A 187 -6.04 -5.23 12.26
C VAL A 187 -7.23 -5.38 11.32
N VAL A 188 -7.49 -6.61 10.92
CA VAL A 188 -8.63 -6.98 10.06
C VAL A 188 -9.65 -7.79 10.86
N SER A 189 -10.94 -7.61 10.56
CA SER A 189 -11.98 -8.41 11.20
C SER A 189 -11.90 -9.88 10.77
N PRO A 190 -12.35 -10.82 11.60
CA PRO A 190 -12.39 -12.25 11.25
C PRO A 190 -13.10 -12.51 9.92
N SER A 191 -14.23 -11.85 9.68
CA SER A 191 -14.99 -12.00 8.43
C SER A 191 -14.25 -11.57 7.17
N VAL A 192 -13.30 -10.64 7.27
CA VAL A 192 -12.43 -10.22 6.16
C VAL A 192 -11.28 -11.22 6.02
N ALA A 193 -10.67 -11.62 7.14
CA ALA A 193 -9.59 -12.60 7.17
C ALA A 193 -10.01 -13.95 6.57
N ASP A 194 -11.24 -14.44 6.82
CA ASP A 194 -11.71 -15.73 6.30
C ASP A 194 -11.84 -15.77 4.78
N ARG A 195 -12.13 -14.61 4.16
CA ARG A 195 -12.30 -14.46 2.71
C ARG A 195 -11.01 -14.11 1.97
N ARG A 196 -9.87 -14.07 2.68
CA ARG A 196 -8.57 -13.68 2.12
C ARG A 196 -8.08 -14.69 1.08
N ASP A 197 -7.31 -14.20 0.10
CA ASP A 197 -6.63 -15.08 -0.85
C ASP A 197 -5.38 -15.71 -0.19
N ARG A 198 -5.44 -17.00 0.16
CA ARG A 198 -4.39 -17.74 0.89
C ARG A 198 -3.20 -18.20 0.02
N GLY A 199 -3.32 -18.10 -1.30
CA GLY A 199 -2.32 -18.59 -2.25
C GLY A 199 -2.23 -20.13 -2.26
N LYS A 200 -1.22 -20.66 -2.93
CA LYS A 200 -0.97 -22.11 -3.00
C LYS A 200 -0.20 -22.57 -1.78
N ASP A 201 -0.55 -23.73 -1.21
CA ASP A 201 0.15 -24.28 -0.04
C ASP A 201 1.59 -24.70 -0.34
N THR A 202 1.92 -24.94 -1.60
CA THR A 202 3.27 -25.29 -2.05
C THR A 202 4.22 -24.09 -2.15
N TRP A 203 3.73 -22.86 -1.92
CA TRP A 203 4.56 -21.65 -1.95
C TRP A 203 5.18 -21.35 -0.59
N PRO A 204 6.38 -20.75 -0.55
CA PRO A 204 6.99 -20.31 0.69
C PRO A 204 6.08 -19.40 1.53
N THR A 205 6.12 -19.52 2.85
CA THR A 205 5.23 -18.78 3.74
C THR A 205 5.32 -17.27 3.54
N VAL A 206 6.54 -16.71 3.51
CA VAL A 206 6.74 -15.25 3.32
C VAL A 206 6.19 -14.78 1.97
N MET A 207 6.32 -15.60 0.92
CA MET A 207 5.74 -15.31 -0.40
C MET A 207 4.21 -15.23 -0.31
N ARG A 208 3.57 -16.20 0.35
CA ARG A 208 2.11 -16.23 0.51
C ARG A 208 1.61 -14.98 1.25
N LEU A 209 2.29 -14.60 2.34
CA LEU A 209 1.88 -13.50 3.22
C LEU A 209 2.12 -12.11 2.63
N THR A 210 3.05 -11.94 1.68
CA THR A 210 3.38 -10.64 1.06
C THR A 210 2.78 -10.45 -0.34
N ARG A 211 2.03 -11.44 -0.84
CA ARG A 211 1.51 -11.41 -2.22
C ARG A 211 0.49 -10.29 -2.42
N THR A 212 0.60 -9.62 -3.57
CA THR A 212 -0.31 -8.52 -3.97
C THR A 212 -1.78 -8.92 -3.94
N ASN A 213 -2.15 -10.13 -4.39
CA ASN A 213 -3.55 -10.58 -4.38
C ASN A 213 -4.11 -10.75 -2.97
N LEU A 214 -3.30 -11.27 -2.04
CA LEU A 214 -3.67 -11.35 -0.63
C LEU A 214 -3.90 -9.95 -0.07
N LEU A 215 -2.94 -9.05 -0.23
CA LEU A 215 -3.04 -7.67 0.25
C LEU A 215 -4.21 -6.93 -0.40
N ALA A 216 -4.46 -7.12 -1.69
CA ALA A 216 -5.61 -6.56 -2.38
C ALA A 216 -6.93 -7.12 -1.84
N SER A 217 -7.00 -8.41 -1.49
CA SER A 217 -8.21 -9.00 -0.89
C SER A 217 -8.54 -8.38 0.47
N LEU A 218 -7.52 -8.06 1.29
CA LEU A 218 -7.69 -7.39 2.58
C LEU A 218 -8.05 -5.90 2.40
N ASN A 219 -7.33 -5.20 1.51
CA ASN A 219 -7.49 -3.76 1.26
C ASN A 219 -8.77 -3.39 0.51
N LYS A 220 -9.56 -4.37 0.06
CA LYS A 220 -10.93 -4.15 -0.47
C LYS A 220 -11.93 -3.79 0.61
N HIS A 221 -11.57 -3.96 1.88
CA HIS A 221 -12.40 -3.67 3.03
C HIS A 221 -11.71 -2.64 3.93
N ALA A 222 -12.50 -1.94 4.75
CA ALA A 222 -11.94 -1.10 5.79
C ALA A 222 -11.23 -1.96 6.85
N TYR A 223 -10.10 -1.48 7.34
CA TYR A 223 -9.32 -2.11 8.41
C TYR A 223 -8.75 -1.04 9.34
N VAL A 224 -8.25 -1.44 10.50
CA VAL A 224 -7.60 -0.52 11.43
C VAL A 224 -6.09 -0.64 11.29
N SER A 225 -5.38 0.49 11.22
CA SER A 225 -3.93 0.54 11.26
C SER A 225 -3.52 1.19 12.57
N ALA A 226 -2.85 0.42 13.43
CA ALA A 226 -2.35 0.84 14.73
C ALA A 226 -0.84 1.11 14.65
N SER A 227 -0.42 2.31 15.06
CA SER A 227 0.97 2.70 15.20
C SER A 227 1.40 2.64 16.66
N TYR A 228 2.57 2.06 16.91
CA TYR A 228 3.19 1.98 18.23
C TYR A 228 4.54 2.68 18.16
N GLU A 229 4.69 3.76 18.93
CA GLU A 229 5.93 4.53 18.97
C GLU A 229 7.02 3.71 19.66
N ILE A 230 8.26 3.79 19.16
CA ILE A 230 9.41 3.06 19.68
C ILE A 230 10.49 4.07 20.03
N GLU A 231 10.91 4.04 21.29
CA GLU A 231 11.98 4.89 21.82
C GLU A 231 13.02 4.01 22.51
N ALA A 232 14.24 3.99 21.97
CA ALA A 232 15.35 3.17 22.49
C ALA A 232 14.96 1.68 22.75
N GLY A 233 14.21 1.08 21.81
CA GLY A 233 13.73 -0.30 21.92
C GLY A 233 12.53 -0.53 22.84
N ARG A 234 12.02 0.52 23.50
CA ARG A 234 10.79 0.50 24.29
C ARG A 234 9.60 0.96 23.47
N VAL A 235 8.50 0.22 23.55
CA VAL A 235 7.28 0.46 22.79
C VAL A 235 6.22 1.15 23.66
N ASP A 236 5.60 2.22 23.17
CA ASP A 236 4.35 2.72 23.74
C ASP A 236 3.20 1.78 23.36
N THR A 237 2.80 0.92 24.31
CA THR A 237 1.82 -0.15 24.07
C THR A 237 0.39 0.35 23.96
N ALA A 238 0.08 1.58 24.37
CA ALA A 238 -1.28 2.13 24.19
C ALA A 238 -1.64 2.25 22.70
N GLY A 239 -0.64 2.57 21.88
CA GLY A 239 -0.77 2.71 20.44
C GLY A 239 -1.72 3.84 20.01
N ARG A 240 -1.70 4.14 18.71
CA ARG A 240 -2.63 5.07 18.08
C ARG A 240 -3.19 4.44 16.84
N ALA A 241 -4.51 4.41 16.72
CA ALA A 241 -5.17 3.69 15.65
C ALA A 241 -5.91 4.63 14.69
N ARG A 242 -6.00 4.23 13.43
CA ARG A 242 -6.82 4.89 12.41
C ARG A 242 -7.54 3.87 11.55
N VAL A 243 -8.70 4.25 11.02
CA VAL A 243 -9.39 3.42 10.02
C VAL A 243 -8.81 3.72 8.65
N VAL A 244 -8.28 2.70 7.99
CA VAL A 244 -7.90 2.73 6.58
C VAL A 244 -9.08 2.24 5.75
N ARG A 245 -9.46 3.03 4.75
CA ARG A 245 -10.64 2.79 3.91
C ARG A 245 -10.25 2.57 2.45
N PRO A 246 -10.98 1.70 1.72
CA PRO A 246 -10.91 1.65 0.27
C PRO A 246 -11.17 3.03 -0.35
N PHE A 247 -10.63 3.25 -1.54
CA PHE A 247 -10.64 4.57 -2.19
C PHE A 247 -12.02 5.25 -2.22
N ARG A 248 -13.06 4.56 -2.72
CA ARG A 248 -14.42 5.10 -2.83
C ARG A 248 -15.05 5.42 -1.48
N GLU A 249 -14.81 4.58 -0.47
CA GLU A 249 -15.30 4.83 0.88
C GLU A 249 -14.59 6.02 1.52
N ARG A 250 -13.29 6.17 1.28
CA ARG A 250 -12.51 7.32 1.73
C ARG A 250 -13.01 8.62 1.09
N GLU A 251 -13.26 8.63 -0.22
CA GLU A 251 -13.82 9.80 -0.92
C GLU A 251 -15.17 10.20 -0.34
N LYS A 252 -16.10 9.24 -0.21
CA LYS A 252 -17.43 9.50 0.36
C LYS A 252 -17.36 10.01 1.80
N PHE A 253 -16.50 9.41 2.62
CA PHE A 253 -16.26 9.88 3.99
C PHE A 253 -15.76 11.32 3.99
N GLY A 254 -14.74 11.60 3.18
CA GLY A 254 -14.14 12.93 3.09
C GLY A 254 -15.12 14.00 2.57
N GLU A 255 -15.92 13.69 1.56
CA GLU A 255 -16.99 14.57 1.06
C GLU A 255 -18.03 14.85 2.16
N THR A 256 -18.46 13.83 2.90
CA THR A 256 -19.44 13.97 3.99
C THR A 256 -18.91 14.92 5.06
N VAL A 257 -17.67 14.69 5.52
CA VAL A 257 -17.03 15.57 6.51
C VAL A 257 -16.90 16.99 5.98
N GLN A 258 -16.33 17.16 4.77
CA GLN A 258 -16.08 18.49 4.21
C GLN A 258 -17.38 19.29 4.04
N ASN A 259 -18.45 18.64 3.56
CA ASN A 259 -19.74 19.29 3.40
C ASN A 259 -20.33 19.74 4.74
N ALA A 260 -20.32 18.86 5.74
CA ALA A 260 -20.87 19.18 7.06
C ALA A 260 -20.07 20.30 7.75
N VAL A 261 -18.74 20.25 7.70
CA VAL A 261 -17.87 21.30 8.24
C VAL A 261 -18.09 22.62 7.50
N LYS A 262 -18.12 22.60 6.17
CA LYS A 262 -18.36 23.78 5.33
C LYS A 262 -19.69 24.44 5.65
N GLU A 263 -20.74 23.66 5.79
CA GLU A 263 -22.09 24.15 6.08
C GLU A 263 -22.14 24.86 7.44
N GLN A 264 -21.48 24.30 8.45
CA GLN A 264 -21.36 24.95 9.76
C GLN A 264 -20.49 26.21 9.71
N LEU A 265 -19.38 26.19 8.97
CA LEU A 265 -18.48 27.34 8.84
C LEU A 265 -19.11 28.52 8.10
N ARG A 266 -20.07 28.29 7.20
CA ARG A 266 -20.74 29.35 6.42
C ARG A 266 -21.46 30.38 7.27
N ALA A 267 -21.85 30.04 8.50
CA ALA A 267 -22.43 31.00 9.43
C ALA A 267 -21.46 32.14 9.81
N THR A 268 -20.15 31.86 9.80
CA THR A 268 -19.09 32.82 10.13
C THR A 268 -18.33 33.27 8.88
N TYR A 269 -18.13 32.36 7.93
CA TYR A 269 -17.36 32.57 6.70
C TYR A 269 -18.21 32.21 5.47
N PRO A 270 -19.07 33.12 4.98
CA PRO A 270 -20.04 32.81 3.92
C PRO A 270 -19.41 32.26 2.62
N ARG A 271 -18.15 32.64 2.36
CA ARG A 271 -17.38 32.23 1.17
C ARG A 271 -16.34 31.14 1.45
N VAL A 272 -16.45 30.42 2.56
CA VAL A 272 -15.47 29.38 2.96
C VAL A 272 -15.24 28.33 1.86
N VAL A 273 -13.97 28.00 1.65
CA VAL A 273 -13.53 26.94 0.74
C VAL A 273 -12.73 25.91 1.51
N MET A 274 -13.13 24.65 1.40
CA MET A 274 -12.40 23.54 2.01
C MET A 274 -11.16 23.20 1.17
N SER A 275 -10.07 22.84 1.83
CA SER A 275 -8.92 22.26 1.13
C SER A 275 -9.27 20.86 0.62
N THR A 276 -8.73 20.50 -0.54
CA THR A 276 -8.80 19.13 -1.08
C THR A 276 -7.94 18.14 -0.29
N TYR A 277 -7.04 18.64 0.56
CA TYR A 277 -6.15 17.82 1.37
C TYR A 277 -6.85 17.28 2.62
N GLN A 278 -7.10 15.97 2.64
CA GLN A 278 -7.75 15.27 3.75
C GLN A 278 -6.69 14.68 4.70
N TRP A 279 -6.69 15.14 5.96
CA TRP A 279 -5.70 14.78 6.99
C TRP A 279 -5.90 13.40 7.63
N ILE A 280 -4.95 13.08 8.51
CA ILE A 280 -4.88 11.89 9.36
C ILE A 280 -6.02 11.92 10.39
N TRP A 281 -6.97 11.01 10.21
CA TRP A 281 -8.00 10.68 11.20
C TRP A 281 -7.46 9.65 12.17
N ARG A 282 -7.71 9.84 13.47
CA ARG A 282 -7.38 8.88 14.52
C ARG A 282 -8.65 8.43 15.22
N LEU A 283 -8.70 7.17 15.63
CA LEU A 283 -9.74 6.70 16.54
C LEU A 283 -9.65 7.46 17.86
N GLU A 284 -10.80 7.84 18.43
CA GLU A 284 -10.80 8.32 19.81
C GLU A 284 -10.41 7.19 20.76
N PRO A 285 -9.70 7.46 21.87
CA PRO A 285 -9.35 6.43 22.85
C PRO A 285 -10.58 5.63 23.29
N GLY A 286 -10.50 4.31 23.17
CA GLY A 286 -11.59 3.40 23.54
C GLY A 286 -12.78 3.35 22.57
N ARG A 287 -12.71 3.99 21.40
CA ARG A 287 -13.82 4.06 20.44
C ARG A 287 -13.41 3.64 19.04
N VAL A 288 -14.18 2.75 18.42
CA VAL A 288 -14.03 2.39 16.99
C VAL A 288 -15.02 3.15 16.10
N ASP A 289 -16.10 3.68 16.70
CA ASP A 289 -17.17 4.41 16.02
C ASP A 289 -16.95 5.93 16.02
N ARG A 290 -15.82 6.39 16.56
CA ARG A 290 -15.46 7.80 16.64
C ARG A 290 -14.05 8.02 16.14
N GLN A 291 -13.91 9.01 15.26
CA GLN A 291 -12.61 9.46 14.78
C GLN A 291 -12.50 10.95 14.86
N THR A 292 -11.34 11.40 15.30
CA THR A 292 -11.00 12.81 15.39
C THR A 292 -9.95 13.13 14.35
N GLY A 293 -10.05 14.30 13.73
CA GLY A 293 -9.17 14.74 12.67
C GLY A 293 -9.32 16.22 12.37
N TYR A 294 -8.40 16.72 11.55
CA TYR A 294 -8.40 18.12 11.12
C TYR A 294 -8.93 18.26 9.70
N VAL A 295 -9.71 19.29 9.46
CA VAL A 295 -10.20 19.65 8.13
C VAL A 295 -9.75 21.07 7.84
N LEU A 296 -8.86 21.22 6.87
CA LEU A 296 -8.29 22.52 6.55
C LEU A 296 -9.22 23.34 5.66
N PHE A 297 -9.28 24.65 5.89
CA PHE A 297 -10.12 25.56 5.12
C PHE A 297 -9.48 26.93 4.94
N CYS A 298 -10.03 27.70 4.00
CA CYS A 298 -9.74 29.11 3.80
C CYS A 298 -11.05 29.88 4.00
N PRO A 299 -11.08 30.93 4.84
CA PRO A 299 -12.27 31.77 5.05
C PRO A 299 -12.84 32.33 3.74
N GLU A 300 -11.96 32.65 2.79
CA GLU A 300 -12.28 33.11 1.45
C GLU A 300 -11.55 32.29 0.38
N PRO A 301 -12.10 32.22 -0.85
CA PRO A 301 -11.41 31.60 -1.97
C PRO A 301 -10.16 32.40 -2.36
N GLY A 302 -9.06 31.71 -2.69
CA GLY A 302 -7.92 32.35 -3.35
C GLY A 302 -8.22 32.76 -4.80
N ALA A 303 -7.23 33.31 -5.51
CA ALA A 303 -7.37 33.87 -6.86
C ALA A 303 -7.95 32.92 -7.92
N ARG A 304 -7.91 31.59 -7.71
CA ARG A 304 -8.48 30.56 -8.60
C ARG A 304 -9.73 29.88 -8.03
N GLY A 305 -10.36 30.44 -7.01
CA GLY A 305 -11.48 29.78 -6.32
C GLY A 305 -11.07 28.61 -5.41
N GLN A 306 -9.76 28.38 -5.26
CA GLN A 306 -9.20 27.26 -4.52
C GLN A 306 -8.65 27.70 -3.17
N CYS A 307 -8.66 26.77 -2.21
CA CYS A 307 -7.97 26.93 -0.94
C CYS A 307 -6.58 26.27 -1.02
N VAL A 308 -5.55 27.08 -1.18
CA VAL A 308 -4.15 26.67 -1.29
C VAL A 308 -3.41 27.23 -0.08
N ASN A 309 -2.64 26.38 0.62
CA ASN A 309 -1.95 26.73 1.88
C ASN A 309 -2.89 27.32 2.94
N PRO A 310 -3.89 26.56 3.40
CA PRO A 310 -4.78 27.01 4.47
C PRO A 310 -4.01 27.24 5.77
N ASP A 311 -4.28 28.38 6.40
CA ASP A 311 -3.82 28.76 7.74
C ASP A 311 -4.81 28.36 8.84
N ASP A 312 -6.02 27.93 8.45
CA ASP A 312 -7.08 27.52 9.36
C ASP A 312 -7.42 26.03 9.24
N ALA A 313 -7.76 25.44 10.39
CA ALA A 313 -8.24 24.07 10.49
C ALA A 313 -9.46 23.98 11.42
N ALA A 314 -10.35 23.06 11.10
CA ALA A 314 -11.41 22.62 11.99
C ALA A 314 -11.00 21.27 12.59
N LEU A 315 -10.91 21.16 13.92
CA LEU A 315 -10.84 19.89 14.62
C LEU A 315 -12.26 19.33 14.76
N VAL A 316 -12.45 18.11 14.25
CA VAL A 316 -13.76 17.48 14.12
C VAL A 316 -13.68 16.04 14.63
N THR A 317 -14.59 15.67 15.54
CA THR A 317 -14.91 14.28 15.83
C THR A 317 -16.05 13.85 14.91
N THR A 318 -15.97 12.66 14.34
CA THR A 318 -16.93 12.11 13.37
C THR A 318 -17.32 10.68 13.71
N ASP A 319 -18.48 10.25 13.23
CA ASP A 319 -18.84 8.83 13.20
C ASP A 319 -18.13 8.06 12.08
N GLY A 320 -18.38 6.75 11.97
CA GLY A 320 -17.79 5.91 10.91
C GLY A 320 -18.16 6.33 9.47
N ARG A 321 -19.21 7.14 9.29
CA ARG A 321 -19.70 7.65 7.99
C ARG A 321 -19.22 9.06 7.68
N GLY A 322 -18.55 9.73 8.62
CA GLY A 322 -18.04 11.09 8.45
C GLY A 322 -19.01 12.17 8.93
N ASN A 323 -20.11 11.82 9.61
CA ASN A 323 -20.99 12.83 10.20
C ASN A 323 -20.32 13.40 11.46
N PRO A 324 -20.21 14.73 11.61
CA PRO A 324 -19.68 15.33 12.84
C PRO A 324 -20.48 14.91 14.07
N VAL A 325 -19.77 14.69 15.17
CA VAL A 325 -20.33 14.37 16.48
C VAL A 325 -19.76 15.36 17.50
N GLY A 326 -20.64 16.10 18.17
CA GLY A 326 -20.24 17.15 19.09
C GLY A 326 -19.91 18.47 18.39
N LYS A 327 -19.16 19.34 19.08
CA LYS A 327 -18.82 20.68 18.59
C LYS A 327 -17.55 20.64 17.72
N ILE A 328 -17.58 21.34 16.61
CA ILE A 328 -16.39 21.64 15.80
C ILE A 328 -15.57 22.72 16.49
N ARG A 329 -14.26 22.50 16.66
CA ARG A 329 -13.33 23.48 17.22
C ARG A 329 -12.45 24.07 16.13
N LEU A 330 -12.42 25.39 16.02
CA LEU A 330 -11.53 26.07 15.07
C LEU A 330 -10.12 26.17 15.66
N VAL A 331 -9.13 26.02 14.79
CA VAL A 331 -7.71 26.18 15.07
C VAL A 331 -7.15 27.10 13.99
N HIS A 332 -6.65 28.24 14.42
CA HIS A 332 -6.04 29.25 13.56
C HIS A 332 -4.52 29.08 13.54
N ASP A 333 -3.87 29.75 12.60
CA ASP A 333 -2.41 29.83 12.48
C ASP A 333 -1.73 28.44 12.43
N VAL A 334 -2.36 27.47 11.76
CA VAL A 334 -1.79 26.12 11.60
C VAL A 334 -0.61 26.10 10.63
N ARG A 335 -0.31 27.23 9.99
CA ARG A 335 0.84 27.40 9.10
C ARG A 335 1.38 28.82 9.22
N GLU A 336 2.69 28.96 9.03
CA GLU A 336 3.37 30.25 8.92
C GLU A 336 3.72 30.49 7.44
N GLY A 337 2.90 31.29 6.73
CA GLY A 337 3.06 31.56 5.30
C GLY A 337 2.98 30.28 4.45
N THR A 338 4.04 29.95 3.71
CA THR A 338 4.14 28.69 2.95
C THR A 338 4.87 27.58 3.72
N GLY A 339 5.19 27.80 4.99
CA GLY A 339 5.94 26.89 5.87
C GLY A 339 5.21 25.58 6.17
N ALA A 340 5.80 24.73 7.01
CA ALA A 340 5.21 23.43 7.34
C ALA A 340 3.89 23.57 8.12
N LEU A 341 2.96 22.63 7.89
CA LEU A 341 1.72 22.52 8.66
C LEU A 341 2.05 22.09 10.10
N ARG A 342 1.58 22.86 11.10
CA ARG A 342 1.68 22.57 12.53
C ARG A 342 0.28 22.41 13.13
N LEU A 343 -0.18 21.17 13.31
CA LEU A 343 -1.45 20.88 13.98
C LEU A 343 -1.21 20.57 15.45
N PRO A 344 -2.02 21.09 16.38
CA PRO A 344 -1.90 20.74 17.78
C PRO A 344 -2.26 19.25 18.00
N PRO A 345 -1.67 18.60 19.02
CA PRO A 345 -2.11 17.27 19.43
C PRO A 345 -3.55 17.33 19.99
N TYR A 346 -4.25 16.20 19.92
CA TYR A 346 -5.56 15.98 20.53
C TYR A 346 -5.64 14.58 21.11
#